data_AF-A0A653BQQ8-F1
#
_entry.id   AF-A0A653BQQ8-F1
#
_cell.length_a   1.000
_cell.length_b   1.000
_cell.length_c   1.000
_cell.angle_alpha   90.00
_cell.angle_beta   90.00
_cell.angle_gamma   90.00
#
_symmetry.space_group_name_H-M   'P 1'
#
loop_
_entity.id
_entity.type
_entity.pdbx_description
1 polymer ?
#
loop_
_entity_poly.entity_id
_entity_poly.type
_entity_poly.pdbx_seq_one_letter_code
_entity_poly.pdbx_strand_id
1 'polypeptide(L)'
;MKTEKKVIIKIASDEQSTADNMRSRRTFRDLQQTAIDKENVGRYTPMKEAKLNRLEKPELKKPKVLMQHKSIQVGDSPITSEDLTSDAPGADYWKKLAETTQSALNNSLQENEKLKEDIAVLQEENKVCKEMLEESRHLVEVLQEIIDEKDDDRDENAD
;
A
#
# COMPACT_ATOMS: atom_id res chain seq x y z
N MET A 1 -49.63 -6.52 -22.25
CA MET A 1 -49.09 -5.67 -21.17
C MET A 1 -48.11 -6.52 -20.36
N LYS A 2 -46.81 -6.21 -20.38
CA LYS A 2 -45.79 -6.96 -19.64
C LYS A 2 -45.74 -6.41 -18.21
N THR A 3 -45.89 -7.27 -17.20
CA THR A 3 -45.77 -6.89 -15.79
C THR A 3 -44.31 -6.99 -15.35
N GLU A 4 -43.72 -5.87 -14.95
CA GLU A 4 -42.35 -5.82 -14.44
C GLU A 4 -42.32 -6.36 -13.00
N LYS A 5 -41.48 -7.37 -12.74
CA LYS A 5 -41.24 -7.89 -11.39
C LYS A 5 -40.13 -7.06 -10.73
N LYS A 6 -40.51 -6.21 -9.76
CA LYS A 6 -39.57 -5.42 -8.95
C LYS A 6 -38.92 -6.33 -7.89
N VAL A 7 -37.62 -6.56 -8.02
CA VAL A 7 -36.81 -7.29 -7.02
C VAL A 7 -36.43 -6.33 -5.90
N ILE A 8 -36.85 -6.60 -4.67
CA ILE A 8 -36.50 -5.83 -3.47
C ILE A 8 -35.38 -6.59 -2.75
N ILE A 9 -34.16 -6.06 -2.83
CA ILE A 9 -33.02 -6.57 -2.06
C ILE A 9 -33.14 -6.01 -0.64
N LYS A 10 -33.37 -6.89 0.34
CA LYS A 10 -33.32 -6.52 1.76
C LYS A 10 -31.84 -6.48 2.17
N ILE A 11 -31.30 -5.27 2.29
CA ILE A 11 -29.98 -5.03 2.87
C ILE A 11 -30.17 -5.08 4.40
N ALA A 12 -29.42 -5.95 5.06
CA ALA A 12 -29.42 -6.03 6.52
C ALA A 12 -28.85 -4.72 7.10
N SER A 13 -29.53 -4.17 8.10
CA SER A 13 -29.15 -2.94 8.81
C SER A 13 -27.72 -3.04 9.36
N ASP A 14 -26.91 -2.00 9.12
CA ASP A 14 -25.51 -1.86 9.58
C ASP A 14 -25.36 -1.89 11.12
N GLU A 15 -26.45 -1.83 11.86
CA GLU A 15 -26.47 -1.87 13.32
C GLU A 15 -26.06 -3.23 13.89
N GLN A 16 -26.27 -4.34 13.16
CA GLN A 16 -25.92 -5.68 13.67
C GLN A 16 -24.42 -6.00 13.51
N SER A 17 -23.76 -5.48 12.46
CA SER A 17 -22.35 -5.79 12.16
C SER A 17 -21.37 -5.03 13.07
N THR A 18 -21.77 -3.86 13.56
CA THR A 18 -20.96 -3.04 14.47
C THR A 18 -20.93 -3.61 15.90
N ALA A 19 -22.01 -4.23 16.37
CA ALA A 19 -22.11 -4.82 17.70
C ALA A 19 -21.21 -6.05 17.89
N ASP A 20 -21.13 -6.93 16.88
CA ASP A 20 -20.27 -8.13 16.94
C ASP A 20 -18.77 -7.77 16.83
N ASN A 21 -18.45 -6.72 16.07
CA ASN A 21 -17.08 -6.24 15.93
C ASN A 21 -16.58 -5.53 17.20
N MET A 22 -17.46 -4.89 17.98
CA MET A 22 -17.09 -4.31 19.28
C MET A 22 -16.75 -5.37 20.34
N ARG A 23 -17.43 -6.53 20.35
CA ARG A 23 -17.17 -7.60 21.33
C ARG A 23 -15.83 -8.32 21.13
N SER A 24 -15.29 -8.31 19.90
CA SER A 24 -13.96 -8.90 19.61
C SER A 24 -12.79 -7.92 19.78
N ARG A 25 -13.04 -6.61 19.91
CA ARG A 25 -11.98 -5.61 20.08
C ARG A 25 -11.61 -5.48 21.56
N ARG A 26 -10.71 -6.36 22.02
CA ARG A 26 -10.02 -6.18 23.31
C ARG A 26 -9.34 -4.83 23.32
N THR A 27 -9.63 -3.99 24.31
CA THR A 27 -9.01 -2.67 24.40
C THR A 27 -7.58 -2.82 24.92
N PHE A 28 -6.65 -2.01 24.41
CA PHE A 28 -5.22 -2.07 24.79
C PHE A 28 -5.00 -1.88 26.31
N ARG A 29 -6.01 -1.35 27.03
CA ARG A 29 -6.03 -1.24 28.50
C ARG A 29 -6.00 -2.59 29.19
N ASP A 30 -6.61 -3.63 28.62
CA ASP A 30 -6.70 -4.96 29.24
C ASP A 30 -5.34 -5.67 29.27
N LEU A 31 -4.40 -5.30 28.39
CA LEU A 31 -3.03 -5.80 28.38
C LEU A 31 -2.07 -5.00 29.30
N GLN A 32 -2.49 -3.86 29.85
CA GLN A 32 -1.63 -2.95 30.60
C GLN A 32 -2.04 -2.79 32.08
N GLN A 33 -2.54 -3.85 32.73
CA GLN A 33 -3.00 -3.76 34.13
C GLN A 33 -1.89 -3.44 35.15
N THR A 34 -0.61 -3.63 34.82
CA THR A 34 0.53 -3.36 35.71
C THR A 34 1.41 -2.18 35.27
N ALA A 35 1.07 -1.50 34.17
CA ALA A 35 1.84 -0.36 33.66
C ALA A 35 1.47 0.92 34.44
N ILE A 36 2.15 1.14 35.56
CA ILE A 36 2.04 2.37 36.37
C ILE A 36 2.89 3.52 35.83
N ASP A 37 3.75 3.27 34.83
CA ASP A 37 4.66 4.25 34.28
C ASP A 37 4.27 4.63 32.84
N LYS A 38 4.20 5.94 32.57
CA LYS A 38 3.82 6.53 31.27
C LYS A 38 5.02 7.07 30.51
N GLU A 39 6.23 6.65 30.86
CA GLU A 39 7.45 7.16 30.24
C GLU A 39 8.29 6.02 29.61
N ASN A 40 8.53 6.17 28.31
CA ASN A 40 9.61 5.55 27.53
C ASN A 40 9.39 4.13 26.93
N VAL A 41 8.63 4.05 25.83
CA VAL A 41 8.74 2.94 24.86
C VAL A 41 9.93 3.20 23.95
N GLY A 42 11.10 2.67 24.30
CA GLY A 42 12.26 2.72 23.42
C GLY A 42 13.60 2.67 24.13
N ARG A 43 13.95 1.49 24.66
CA ARG A 43 15.30 0.90 24.79
C ARG A 43 15.24 -0.22 25.83
N TYR A 44 15.36 -1.46 25.38
CA TYR A 44 15.58 -2.61 26.26
C TYR A 44 16.93 -2.46 26.96
N THR A 45 16.93 -2.45 28.30
CA THR A 45 18.12 -2.73 29.12
C THR A 45 17.81 -3.94 30.00
N PRO A 46 18.60 -5.03 29.95
CA PRO A 46 18.31 -6.22 30.74
C PRO A 46 18.54 -5.97 32.24
N MET A 47 17.54 -6.36 33.02
CA MET A 47 17.44 -6.25 34.47
C MET A 47 18.57 -7.01 35.18
N LYS A 48 19.36 -6.31 36.00
CA LYS A 48 20.14 -6.92 37.08
C LYS A 48 19.44 -6.62 38.40
N GLU A 49 19.22 -7.67 39.17
CA GLU A 49 18.57 -7.65 40.48
C GLU A 49 19.26 -6.67 41.43
N ALA A 50 18.46 -5.82 42.09
CA ALA A 50 18.90 -5.11 43.28
C ALA A 50 17.71 -4.95 44.24
N LYS A 51 18.00 -5.38 45.46
CA LYS A 51 17.11 -5.62 46.60
C LYS A 51 16.28 -4.38 46.99
N LEU A 52 15.05 -4.68 47.37
CA LEU A 52 14.12 -3.85 48.13
C LEU A 52 14.82 -3.17 49.32
N ASN A 53 14.85 -1.84 49.34
CA ASN A 53 14.99 -1.07 50.57
C ASN A 53 14.12 0.19 50.48
N ARG A 54 13.02 0.12 51.22
CA ARG A 54 12.09 1.21 51.55
C ARG A 54 12.80 2.21 52.46
N LEU A 55 12.98 3.45 52.01
CA LEU A 55 13.30 4.60 52.86
C LEU A 55 12.69 5.89 52.26
N GLU A 56 11.66 6.34 52.98
CA GLU A 56 11.15 7.69 53.26
C GLU A 56 11.38 8.89 52.31
N LYS A 57 10.29 9.65 52.11
CA LYS A 57 10.14 10.92 51.38
C LYS A 57 11.20 11.98 51.75
N PRO A 58 11.46 12.91 50.81
CA PRO A 58 11.19 14.31 51.15
C PRO A 58 10.36 15.04 50.08
N GLU A 59 9.46 15.90 50.56
CA GLU A 59 8.60 16.77 49.75
C GLU A 59 9.41 17.87 49.06
N LEU A 60 9.52 17.79 47.73
CA LEU A 60 10.08 18.87 46.91
C LEU A 60 8.95 19.65 46.25
N LYS A 61 8.70 20.86 46.77
CA LYS A 61 7.80 21.86 46.18
C LYS A 61 8.33 22.26 44.80
N LYS A 62 7.69 21.78 43.72
CA LYS A 62 8.00 22.22 42.36
C LYS A 62 7.36 23.59 42.10
N PRO A 63 8.10 24.62 41.64
CA PRO A 63 7.49 25.86 41.20
C PRO A 63 6.66 25.61 39.94
N LYS A 64 5.43 26.13 39.89
CA LYS A 64 4.57 26.09 38.71
C LYS A 64 5.20 26.93 37.61
N VAL A 65 5.87 26.29 36.65
CA VAL A 65 6.26 26.93 35.40
C VAL A 65 4.97 27.18 34.61
N LEU A 66 4.56 28.45 34.55
CA LEU A 66 3.47 28.90 33.70
C LEU A 66 3.98 28.90 32.26
N MET A 67 3.85 27.77 31.56
CA MET A 67 4.13 27.72 30.12
C MET A 67 3.03 28.48 29.36
N GLN A 68 3.24 29.78 29.15
CA GLN A 68 2.44 30.61 28.25
C GLN A 68 2.99 30.53 26.82
N HIS A 69 3.03 29.33 26.26
CA HIS A 69 3.14 29.19 24.81
C HIS A 69 2.10 28.16 24.37
N LYS A 70 0.87 28.63 24.24
CA LYS A 70 -0.12 27.98 23.38
C LYS A 70 0.37 28.19 21.96
N SER A 71 1.21 27.28 21.48
CA SER A 71 1.34 27.06 20.05
C SER A 71 -0.07 26.77 19.56
N ILE A 72 -0.67 27.74 18.88
CA ILE A 72 -1.93 27.52 18.18
C ILE A 72 -1.55 26.49 17.11
N GLN A 73 -1.96 25.25 17.32
CA GLN A 73 -2.04 24.29 16.25
C GLN A 73 -3.04 24.91 15.26
N VAL A 74 -2.52 25.64 14.27
CA VAL A 74 -3.28 26.00 13.09
C VAL A 74 -3.50 24.68 12.37
N GLY A 75 -4.56 23.98 12.77
CA GLY A 75 -5.05 22.82 12.04
C GLY A 75 -5.42 23.25 10.63
N ASP A 76 -5.35 22.32 9.68
CA ASP A 76 -5.75 22.58 8.29
C ASP A 76 -7.11 23.27 8.24
N SER A 77 -7.12 24.53 7.78
CA SER A 77 -8.36 25.27 7.56
C SER A 77 -9.20 24.52 6.52
N PRO A 78 -10.45 24.15 6.82
CA PRO A 78 -11.33 23.54 5.82
C PRO A 78 -11.52 24.52 4.65
N ILE A 79 -11.60 23.99 3.42
CA ILE A 79 -11.91 24.82 2.24
C ILE A 79 -13.31 25.36 2.44
N THR A 80 -13.46 26.68 2.40
CA THR A 80 -14.74 27.36 2.60
C THR A 80 -15.45 27.61 1.27
N SER A 81 -16.73 27.99 1.31
CA SER A 81 -17.47 28.38 0.10
C SER A 81 -16.87 29.60 -0.57
N GLU A 82 -16.27 30.51 0.20
CA GLU A 82 -15.60 31.71 -0.30
C GLU A 82 -14.36 31.36 -1.12
N ASP A 83 -13.62 30.30 -0.75
CA ASP A 83 -12.48 29.81 -1.54
C ASP A 83 -12.88 29.27 -2.92
N LEU A 84 -14.14 28.89 -3.11
CA LEU A 84 -14.65 28.36 -4.38
C LEU A 84 -15.42 29.39 -5.21
N THR A 85 -15.82 30.51 -4.61
CA THR A 85 -16.75 31.48 -5.22
C THR A 85 -16.24 32.92 -5.24
N SER A 86 -15.17 33.23 -4.51
CA SER A 86 -14.54 34.54 -4.55
C SER A 86 -13.63 34.71 -5.78
N ASP A 87 -13.41 35.97 -6.17
CA ASP A 87 -12.53 36.32 -7.29
C ASP A 87 -11.04 36.03 -6.98
N ALA A 88 -10.70 35.93 -5.69
CA ALA A 88 -9.37 35.58 -5.21
C ALA A 88 -9.46 34.57 -4.05
N PRO A 89 -9.34 33.26 -4.33
CA PRO A 89 -9.32 32.21 -3.31
C PRO A 89 -8.18 32.40 -2.30
N GLY A 90 -8.40 31.93 -1.07
CA GLY A 90 -7.41 32.02 0.01
C GLY A 90 -6.16 31.17 -0.24
N ALA A 91 -5.08 31.48 0.49
CA ALA A 91 -3.81 30.76 0.38
C ALA A 91 -3.94 29.25 0.72
N ASP A 92 -4.82 28.91 1.67
CA ASP A 92 -5.05 27.53 2.11
C ASP A 92 -5.68 26.66 1.01
N TYR A 93 -6.50 27.24 0.13
CA TYR A 93 -7.05 26.56 -1.04
C TYR A 93 -5.94 26.16 -2.02
N TRP A 94 -5.06 27.11 -2.38
CA TRP A 94 -3.96 26.86 -3.30
C TRP A 94 -2.95 25.87 -2.73
N LYS A 95 -2.70 25.91 -1.41
CA LYS A 95 -1.87 24.92 -0.73
C LYS A 95 -2.42 23.51 -0.90
N LYS A 96 -3.71 23.30 -0.61
CA LYS A 96 -4.38 21.99 -0.78
C LYS A 96 -4.41 21.54 -2.24
N LEU A 97 -4.62 22.46 -3.18
CA LEU A 97 -4.57 22.15 -4.60
C LEU A 97 -3.16 21.72 -5.02
N ALA A 98 -2.12 22.40 -4.54
CA ALA A 98 -0.74 22.04 -4.82
C ALA A 98 -0.38 20.66 -4.24
N GLU A 99 -0.78 20.37 -3.00
CA GLU A 99 -0.53 19.07 -2.34
C GLU A 99 -1.27 17.91 -3.05
N THR A 100 -2.52 18.12 -3.45
CA THR A 100 -3.29 17.13 -4.21
C THR A 100 -2.70 16.90 -5.60
N THR A 101 -2.29 17.98 -6.29
CA THR A 101 -1.63 17.90 -7.59
C THR A 101 -0.28 17.20 -7.49
N GLN A 102 0.50 17.50 -6.45
CA GLN A 102 1.78 16.83 -6.19
C GLN A 102 1.58 15.33 -5.96
N SER A 103 0.58 14.96 -5.17
CA SER A 103 0.26 13.56 -4.91
C SER A 103 -0.17 12.84 -6.19
N ALA A 104 -1.03 13.45 -7.01
CA ALA A 104 -1.45 12.91 -8.30
C ALA A 104 -0.28 12.76 -9.28
N LEU A 105 0.61 13.76 -9.34
CA LEU A 105 1.81 13.71 -10.16
C LEU A 105 2.76 12.60 -9.70
N ASN A 106 3.00 12.47 -8.39
CA ASN A 106 3.85 11.43 -7.85
C ASN A 106 3.32 10.02 -8.18
N ASN A 107 2.00 9.82 -8.04
CA ASN A 107 1.36 8.56 -8.42
C ASN A 107 1.54 8.27 -9.92
N SER A 108 1.38 9.29 -10.77
CA SER A 108 1.55 9.13 -12.22
C SER A 108 3.00 8.83 -12.61
N LEU A 109 3.97 9.44 -11.94
CA LEU A 109 5.40 9.16 -12.16
C LEU A 109 5.74 7.72 -11.73
N GLN A 110 5.28 7.29 -10.56
CA GLN A 110 5.49 5.93 -10.08
C GLN A 110 4.86 4.88 -11.02
N GLU A 111 3.65 5.14 -11.51
CA GLU A 111 3.01 4.29 -12.51
C GLU A 111 3.81 4.26 -13.81
N ASN A 112 4.34 5.40 -14.26
CA ASN A 112 5.14 5.47 -15.48
C ASN A 112 6.45 4.67 -15.35
N GLU A 113 7.11 4.73 -14.20
CA GLU A 113 8.29 3.91 -13.92
C GLU A 113 7.96 2.43 -13.94
N LYS A 114 6.89 2.02 -13.26
CA LYS A 114 6.41 0.63 -13.28
C LYS A 114 6.10 0.15 -14.70
N LEU A 115 5.38 0.95 -15.48
CA LEU A 115 5.04 0.59 -16.87
C LEU A 115 6.28 0.44 -17.75
N LYS A 116 7.34 1.24 -17.51
CA LYS A 116 8.61 1.08 -18.23
C LYS A 116 9.31 -0.22 -17.88
N GLU A 117 9.32 -0.60 -16.60
CA GLU A 117 9.85 -1.89 -16.14
C GLU A 117 9.07 -3.05 -16.77
N ASP A 118 7.74 -3.01 -16.72
CA ASP A 118 6.87 -4.03 -17.31
C ASP A 118 7.12 -4.15 -18.83
N ILE A 119 7.26 -3.03 -19.55
CA ILE A 119 7.60 -3.03 -20.97
C ILE A 119 8.96 -3.68 -21.22
N ALA A 120 9.98 -3.36 -20.42
CA ALA A 120 11.31 -3.92 -20.59
C ALA A 120 11.32 -5.44 -20.38
N VAL A 121 10.61 -5.93 -19.36
CA VAL A 121 10.44 -7.37 -19.10
C VAL A 121 9.73 -8.04 -20.28
N LEU A 122 8.58 -7.51 -20.71
CA LEU A 122 7.81 -8.08 -21.81
C LEU A 122 8.59 -8.07 -23.14
N GLN A 123 9.42 -7.06 -23.38
CA GLN A 123 10.28 -7.00 -24.56
C GLN A 123 11.35 -8.09 -24.55
N GLU A 124 11.98 -8.35 -23.41
CA GLU A 124 12.97 -9.43 -23.29
C GLU A 124 12.29 -10.81 -23.42
N GLU A 125 11.15 -11.02 -22.77
CA GLU A 125 10.37 -12.25 -22.92
C GLU A 125 9.96 -12.49 -24.38
N ASN A 126 9.52 -11.44 -25.07
CA ASN A 126 9.16 -11.53 -26.48
C ASN A 126 10.36 -11.88 -27.37
N LYS A 127 11.52 -11.31 -27.06
CA LYS A 127 12.77 -11.62 -27.76
C LYS A 127 13.16 -13.09 -27.57
N VAL A 128 13.17 -13.59 -26.33
CA VAL A 128 13.44 -15.01 -26.04
C VAL A 128 12.45 -15.93 -26.76
N CYS A 129 11.15 -15.59 -26.76
CA CYS A 129 10.15 -16.38 -27.49
C CYS A 129 10.41 -16.43 -29.00
N LYS A 130 10.89 -15.33 -29.59
CA LYS A 130 11.24 -15.27 -31.01
C LYS A 130 12.48 -16.10 -31.34
N GLU A 131 13.51 -16.01 -30.51
CA GLU A 131 14.73 -16.82 -30.66
C GLU A 131 14.39 -18.32 -30.60
N MET A 132 13.62 -18.75 -29.60
CA MET A 132 13.18 -20.14 -29.49
C MET A 132 12.32 -20.60 -30.68
N LEU A 133 11.50 -19.71 -31.24
CA LEU A 133 10.72 -20.01 -32.45
C LEU A 133 11.63 -20.18 -33.67
N GLU A 134 12.65 -19.34 -33.81
CA GLU A 134 13.62 -19.41 -34.90
C GLU A 134 14.46 -20.69 -34.82
N GLU A 135 14.96 -21.05 -33.62
CA GLU A 135 15.64 -22.31 -33.37
C GLU A 135 14.74 -23.53 -33.68
N SER A 136 13.46 -23.45 -33.31
CA SER A 136 12.49 -24.53 -33.60
C SER A 136 12.23 -24.66 -35.10
N ARG A 137 12.14 -23.55 -35.83
CA ARG A 137 12.02 -23.56 -37.30
C ARG A 137 13.25 -24.16 -37.95
N HIS A 138 14.44 -23.74 -37.52
CA HIS A 138 15.70 -24.27 -38.01
C HIS A 138 15.81 -25.77 -37.76
N LEU A 139 15.41 -26.25 -36.57
CA LEU A 139 15.37 -27.69 -36.28
C LEU A 139 14.43 -28.44 -37.23
N VAL A 140 13.25 -27.89 -37.52
CA VAL A 140 12.30 -28.50 -38.48
C VAL A 140 12.91 -28.55 -39.88
N GLU A 141 13.57 -27.48 -40.33
CA GLU A 141 14.26 -27.44 -41.62
C GLU A 141 15.32 -28.53 -41.73
N VAL A 142 16.22 -28.64 -40.74
CA VAL A 142 17.26 -29.69 -40.70
C VAL A 142 16.65 -31.10 -40.68
N LEU A 143 15.56 -31.30 -39.92
CA LEU A 143 14.88 -32.60 -39.90
C LEU A 143 14.22 -32.93 -41.23
N GLN A 144 13.69 -31.94 -41.94
CA GLN A 144 13.13 -32.12 -43.27
C GLN A 144 14.23 -32.48 -44.28
N GLU A 145 15.37 -31.79 -44.25
CA GLU A 145 16.54 -32.12 -45.09
C GLU A 145 16.97 -33.59 -44.90
N ILE A 146 17.07 -34.07 -43.65
CA ILE A 146 17.43 -35.47 -43.36
C ILE A 146 16.38 -36.47 -43.85
N ILE A 147 15.10 -36.10 -43.86
CA ILE A 147 14.03 -36.97 -44.37
C ILE A 147 14.11 -37.03 -45.89
N ASP A 148 14.26 -35.87 -46.55
CA ASP A 148 14.33 -35.76 -48.00
C ASP A 148 15.56 -36.51 -48.55
N GLU A 149 16.75 -36.35 -47.93
CA GLU A 149 17.96 -37.11 -48.28
C GLU A 149 17.76 -38.64 -48.20
N LYS A 150 17.01 -39.12 -47.20
CA LYS A 150 16.71 -40.56 -47.05
C LYS A 150 15.69 -41.11 -48.05
N ASP A 151 14.88 -40.24 -48.63
CA ASP A 151 13.94 -40.62 -49.68
C ASP A 151 14.66 -40.66 -51.03
N ASP A 152 15.55 -39.70 -51.30
CA ASP A 152 16.42 -39.69 -52.48
C ASP A 152 17.37 -40.91 -52.52
N ASP A 153 18.02 -41.27 -51.40
CA ASP A 153 18.88 -42.46 -51.28
C ASP A 153 18.11 -43.77 -51.57
N ARG A 154 16.79 -43.82 -51.32
CA ARG A 154 15.97 -45.01 -51.57
C ARG A 154 15.60 -45.14 -53.05
N ASP A 155 15.38 -44.04 -53.74
CA ASP A 155 15.03 -44.03 -55.15
C ASP A 155 16.27 -44.29 -56.04
N GLU A 156 17.48 -43.88 -55.64
CA GLU A 156 18.72 -44.18 -56.38
C GLU A 156 19.18 -45.65 -56.29
N ASN A 157 18.81 -46.38 -55.23
CA ASN A 157 19.19 -47.79 -55.03
C ASN A 157 18.14 -48.80 -55.55
N ALA A 158 17.06 -48.32 -56.17
CA ALA A 158 15.94 -49.14 -56.65
C ALA A 158 15.91 -49.35 -58.18
N ASP A 159 16.91 -48.86 -58.92
CA ASP A 159 17.12 -49.05 -60.37
C ASP A 159 18.36 -49.93 -60.65
#